data_AF-G7GVC1-F1
#
_entry.id   AF-G7GVC1-F1
#
_cell.length_a   1.000
_cell.length_b   1.000
_cell.length_c   1.000
_cell.angle_alpha   90.00
_cell.angle_beta   90.00
_cell.angle_gamma   90.00
#
_symmetry.space_group_name_H-M   'P 1'
#
loop_
_entity.id
_entity.type
_entity.pdbx_description
1 polymer ?
#
loop_
_entity_poly.entity_id
_entity_poly.type
_entity_poly.pdbx_seq_one_letter_code
_entity_poly.pdbx_strand_id
1 'polypeptide(L)'
;MTFVYAESTAVVGPLATTDEPHSWDLCEDHALRITVPRGWEMLRSERGFSAPVAEDYELTALAEAVREVGGRSGLAGFDGLDEARLGRHRRAGFSPRLPGESAYERPARGDAVAQPMPPVKPRPGRRGHLRVLPDPVD
;
A
#
# COMPACT_ATOMS: atom_id res chain seq x y z
N MET A 1 7.35 6.56 5.09
CA MET A 1 7.62 7.49 6.22
C MET A 1 8.99 7.17 6.75
N THR A 2 9.79 8.18 7.04
CA THR A 2 11.18 8.01 7.47
C THR A 2 11.44 8.79 8.75
N PHE A 3 12.19 8.21 9.68
CA PHE A 3 12.64 8.89 10.90
C PHE A 3 14.16 9.11 10.83
N VAL A 4 14.60 10.35 11.03
CA VAL A 4 16.02 10.70 11.12
C VAL A 4 16.32 11.11 12.55
N TYR A 5 16.74 10.14 13.35
CA TYR A 5 16.97 10.31 14.79
C TYR A 5 18.01 11.37 15.11
N ALA A 6 19.09 11.46 14.33
CA ALA A 6 20.17 12.42 14.54
C ALA A 6 19.67 13.88 14.45
N GLU A 7 18.64 14.12 13.64
CA GLU A 7 18.04 15.44 13.43
C GLU A 7 16.75 15.62 14.22
N SER A 8 16.26 14.57 14.88
CA SER A 8 14.92 14.56 15.51
C SER A 8 13.82 14.93 14.52
N THR A 9 13.91 14.44 13.28
CA THR A 9 12.94 14.75 12.22
C THR A 9 12.20 13.50 11.78
N ALA A 10 10.94 13.67 11.37
CA ALA A 10 10.17 12.63 10.71
C ALA A 10 9.51 13.17 9.44
N VAL A 11 9.67 12.42 8.35
CA VAL A 11 9.18 12.80 7.03
C VAL A 11 8.09 11.83 6.60
N VAL A 12 6.89 12.37 6.33
CA VAL A 12 5.75 11.63 5.79
C VAL A 12 5.58 12.05 4.33
N GLY A 13 5.95 11.15 3.43
CA GLY A 13 5.83 11.30 1.98
C GLY A 13 4.81 10.33 1.37
N PRO A 14 4.64 10.38 0.04
CA PRO A 14 3.89 9.38 -0.71
C PRO A 14 4.39 7.96 -0.44
N LEU A 15 3.55 6.96 -0.70
CA LEU A 15 3.92 5.55 -0.63
C LEU A 15 5.13 5.27 -1.53
N ALA A 16 6.09 4.50 -1.01
CA ALA A 16 7.26 4.13 -1.79
C ALA A 16 6.86 3.16 -2.91
N THR A 17 7.51 3.27 -4.07
CA THR A 17 7.30 2.32 -5.19
C THR A 17 8.06 1.02 -4.99
N THR A 18 9.02 1.00 -4.05
CA THR A 18 9.88 -0.13 -3.71
C THR A 18 9.97 -0.27 -2.20
N ASP A 19 10.15 -1.51 -1.73
CA ASP A 19 10.36 -1.78 -0.31
C ASP A 19 11.70 -1.19 0.16
N GLU A 20 11.63 -0.27 1.12
CA GLU A 20 12.79 0.43 1.68
C GLU A 20 13.01 0.02 3.14
N PRO A 21 14.20 -0.49 3.53
CA PRO A 21 14.44 -1.07 4.86
C PRO A 21 14.26 -0.12 6.06
N HIS A 22 14.25 1.19 5.82
CA HIS A 22 14.17 2.23 6.84
C HIS A 22 12.96 3.15 6.65
N SER A 23 12.03 2.75 5.78
CA SER A 23 10.79 3.45 5.54
C SER A 23 9.61 2.61 6.01
N TRP A 24 8.57 3.28 6.52
CA TRP A 24 7.28 2.67 6.82
C TRP A 24 6.23 3.17 5.83
N ASP A 25 5.60 2.25 5.12
CA ASP A 25 4.44 2.57 4.29
C ASP A 25 3.21 2.81 5.17
N LEU A 26 2.62 3.99 5.04
CA LEU A 26 1.43 4.40 5.77
C LEU A 26 0.31 4.66 4.77
N CYS A 27 -0.86 4.08 5.02
CA CYS A 27 -2.05 4.52 4.29
C CYS A 27 -2.42 5.96 4.67
N GLU A 28 -3.28 6.58 3.87
CA GLU A 28 -3.70 7.98 4.04
C GLU A 28 -4.18 8.30 5.47
N ASP A 29 -5.07 7.47 6.04
CA ASP A 29 -5.55 7.64 7.41
C ASP A 29 -4.41 7.63 8.45
N HIS A 30 -3.43 6.74 8.29
CA HIS A 30 -2.29 6.63 9.20
C HIS A 30 -1.33 7.81 9.02
N ALA A 31 -1.10 8.26 7.78
CA ALA A 31 -0.27 9.42 7.47
C ALA A 31 -0.83 10.72 8.08
N LEU A 32 -2.16 10.84 8.18
CA LEU A 32 -2.84 11.97 8.80
C LEU A 32 -2.82 11.94 10.34
N ARG A 33 -2.96 10.77 10.93
CA ARG A 33 -3.08 10.61 12.39
C ARG A 33 -1.75 10.47 13.11
N ILE A 34 -0.69 10.07 12.42
CA ILE A 34 0.60 9.83 13.05
C ILE A 34 1.18 11.11 13.66
N THR A 35 1.79 10.96 14.82
CA THR A 35 2.43 12.02 15.60
C THR A 35 3.88 11.67 15.87
N VAL A 36 4.72 12.69 16.00
CA VAL A 36 6.13 12.54 16.38
C VAL A 36 6.35 12.71 17.88
N PRO A 37 7.48 12.22 18.43
CA PRO A 37 7.88 12.53 19.79
C PRO A 37 7.95 14.04 20.07
N ARG A 38 7.90 14.41 21.35
CA ARG A 38 8.03 15.82 21.75
C ARG A 38 9.38 16.39 21.31
N GLY A 39 9.35 17.58 20.73
CA GLY A 39 10.55 18.27 20.26
C GLY A 39 11.05 17.79 18.89
N TRP A 40 10.38 16.83 18.25
CA TRP A 40 10.70 16.42 16.89
C TRP A 40 9.97 17.26 15.85
N GLU A 41 10.63 17.49 14.72
CA GLU A 41 10.03 18.16 13.57
C GLU A 41 9.30 17.14 12.68
N MET A 42 8.12 17.52 12.19
CA MET A 42 7.30 16.69 11.30
C MET A 42 7.07 17.38 9.98
N LEU A 43 7.59 16.77 8.91
CA LEU A 43 7.46 17.25 7.53
C LEU A 43 6.46 16.36 6.79
N ARG A 44 5.39 16.96 6.26
CA ARG A 44 4.36 16.27 5.47
C ARG A 44 4.38 16.78 4.03
N SER A 45 4.31 15.88 3.06
CA SER A 45 4.12 16.27 1.65
C SER A 45 2.78 16.97 1.44
N GLU A 46 2.80 18.12 0.78
CA GLU A 46 1.61 18.97 0.52
C GLU A 46 0.66 18.38 -0.53
N ARG A 47 1.20 17.50 -1.39
CA ARG A 47 0.53 16.90 -2.55
C ARG A 47 -0.52 15.82 -2.22
N GLY A 48 -0.90 15.70 -0.96
CA GLY A 48 -1.79 14.63 -0.49
C GLY A 48 -1.17 13.25 -0.60
N PHE A 49 -1.90 12.23 -0.14
CA PHE A 49 -1.45 10.82 -0.15
C PHE A 49 -2.26 9.95 -1.12
N SER A 50 -3.29 10.52 -1.75
CA SER A 50 -4.13 9.87 -2.74
C SER A 50 -3.71 10.30 -4.14
N ALA A 51 -3.67 9.35 -5.08
CA ALA A 51 -3.49 9.67 -6.49
C ALA A 51 -4.70 10.50 -6.96
N PRO A 52 -4.50 11.67 -7.59
CA PRO A 52 -5.63 12.45 -8.06
C PRO A 52 -6.33 11.69 -9.18
N VAL A 53 -7.64 11.48 -9.04
CA VAL A 53 -8.51 10.76 -9.99
C VAL A 53 -8.39 11.30 -11.43
N ALA A 54 -7.95 12.55 -11.59
CA ALA A 54 -7.71 13.18 -12.89
C ALA A 54 -6.60 12.49 -13.71
N GLU A 55 -5.58 11.91 -13.07
CA GLU A 55 -4.46 11.24 -13.77
C GLU A 55 -4.91 9.96 -14.49
N ASP A 56 -5.88 9.22 -13.95
CA ASP A 56 -6.39 7.98 -14.57
C ASP A 56 -7.08 8.27 -15.93
N TYR A 57 -7.86 9.35 -15.98
CA TYR A 57 -8.52 9.80 -17.20
C TYR A 57 -7.51 10.31 -18.23
N GLU A 58 -6.48 11.03 -17.78
CA GLU A 58 -5.42 11.53 -18.65
C GLU A 58 -4.57 10.39 -19.24
N LEU A 59 -4.22 9.38 -18.43
CA LEU A 59 -3.51 8.18 -18.88
C LEU A 59 -4.33 7.39 -19.90
N THR A 60 -5.64 7.29 -19.69
CA THR A 60 -6.55 6.65 -20.64
C THR A 60 -6.60 7.43 -21.96
N ALA A 61 -6.74 8.76 -21.90
CA ALA A 61 -6.74 9.64 -23.07
C ALA A 61 -5.42 9.56 -23.87
N LEU A 62 -4.28 9.54 -23.18
CA LEU A 62 -2.96 9.35 -23.79
C LEU A 62 -2.83 7.99 -24.46
N ALA A 63 -3.31 6.93 -23.81
CA ALA A 63 -3.29 5.58 -24.39
C ALA A 63 -4.13 5.48 -25.67
N GLU A 64 -5.28 6.14 -25.72
CA GLU A 64 -6.11 6.24 -26.92
C GLU A 64 -5.41 7.04 -28.03
N ALA A 65 -4.85 8.21 -27.69
CA ALA A 65 -4.11 9.04 -28.66
C ALA A 65 -2.92 8.29 -29.27
N VAL A 66 -2.15 7.55 -28.47
CA VAL A 66 -1.04 6.71 -28.96
C VAL A 66 -1.54 5.58 -29.84
N ARG A 67 -2.69 4.97 -29.51
CA ARG A 67 -3.30 3.91 -30.32
C ARG A 67 -3.79 4.42 -31.67
N GLU A 68 -4.34 5.64 -31.73
CA GLU A 68 -4.75 6.27 -32.99
C GLU A 68 -3.55 6.59 -33.90
N VAL A 69 -2.47 7.11 -33.32
CA VAL A 69 -1.22 7.39 -34.05
C VAL A 69 -0.55 6.09 -34.54
N GLY A 70 -0.48 5.07 -33.67
CA GLY A 70 0.10 3.76 -34.00
C GLY A 70 -0.75 2.96 -35.00
N GLY A 71 -2.08 3.02 -34.90
CA GLY A 71 -3.00 2.35 -35.82
C GLY A 71 -2.96 2.92 -37.25
N ARG A 72 -2.63 4.21 -37.39
CA ARG A 72 -2.39 4.86 -38.69
C ARG A 72 -1.00 4.56 -39.27
N SER A 73 -0.10 3.99 -38.47
CA SER A 73 1.27 3.66 -38.86
C SER A 73 1.57 2.14 -38.91
N GLY A 74 0.58 1.28 -38.60
CA GLY A 74 0.78 -0.14 -38.28
C GLY A 74 0.31 -1.16 -39.32
N LEU A 75 0.61 -0.98 -40.62
CA LEU A 75 0.56 -2.07 -41.61
C LEU A 75 1.96 -2.37 -42.21
N ALA A 76 2.99 -2.46 -41.36
CA ALA A 76 4.27 -3.03 -41.78
C ALA A 76 5.05 -3.64 -40.58
N GLY A 77 4.94 -4.95 -40.39
CA GLY A 77 6.06 -5.78 -39.94
C GLY A 77 6.13 -6.18 -38.47
N PHE A 78 5.38 -7.21 -38.07
CA PHE A 78 5.88 -8.22 -37.12
C PHE A 78 5.22 -9.60 -37.29
N ASP A 79 4.70 -9.91 -38.48
CA ASP A 79 4.10 -11.20 -38.78
C ASP A 79 5.19 -12.12 -39.38
N GLY A 80 5.90 -12.90 -38.56
CA GLY A 80 6.98 -13.73 -39.09
C GLY A 80 7.83 -14.57 -38.14
N LEU A 81 7.38 -14.95 -36.94
CA LEU A 81 8.17 -15.84 -36.06
C LEU A 81 7.36 -16.99 -35.41
N ASP A 82 6.39 -17.57 -36.09
CA ASP A 82 5.68 -18.75 -35.56
C ASP A 82 5.46 -19.90 -36.56
N GLU A 83 6.46 -20.22 -37.38
CA GLU A 83 6.43 -21.39 -38.27
C GLU A 83 7.66 -22.30 -38.13
N ALA A 84 8.09 -22.57 -36.89
CA ALA A 84 9.16 -23.56 -36.63
C ALA A 84 9.12 -24.21 -35.23
N ARG A 85 7.93 -24.45 -34.65
CA ARG A 85 7.79 -25.26 -33.41
C ARG A 85 6.72 -26.36 -33.46
N LEU A 86 6.35 -26.81 -34.66
CA LEU A 86 5.64 -28.07 -34.85
C LEU A 86 6.60 -29.25 -34.64
N GLY A 87 6.90 -29.52 -33.39
CA GLY A 87 7.70 -30.68 -33.03
C GLY A 87 8.14 -30.62 -31.58
N ARG A 88 7.47 -31.44 -30.76
CA ARG A 88 7.89 -31.89 -29.42
C ARG A 88 7.39 -31.00 -28.26
N HIS A 89 6.29 -31.43 -27.63
CA HIS A 89 6.27 -31.92 -26.24
C HIS A 89 4.82 -32.02 -25.75
N ARG A 90 4.26 -33.23 -25.84
CA ARG A 90 3.05 -33.63 -25.13
C ARG A 90 3.35 -33.57 -23.62
N ARG A 91 2.77 -32.62 -22.89
CA ARG A 91 2.59 -32.72 -21.42
C ARG A 91 1.17 -32.30 -21.03
N ALA A 92 0.53 -33.26 -20.37
CA ALA A 92 -0.67 -33.24 -19.53
C ALA A 92 -1.47 -31.92 -19.38
N GLY A 93 -2.70 -31.99 -19.87
CA GLY A 93 -3.95 -31.48 -19.28
C GLY A 93 -3.88 -30.26 -18.36
N PHE A 94 -4.18 -29.09 -18.91
CA PHE A 94 -4.81 -28.01 -18.18
C PHE A 94 -6.31 -28.02 -18.51
N SER A 95 -7.14 -28.41 -17.54
CA SER A 95 -8.60 -28.29 -17.68
C SER A 95 -9.02 -26.89 -17.21
N PRO A 96 -9.70 -26.07 -18.03
CA PRO A 96 -10.22 -24.79 -17.56
C PRO A 96 -11.42 -25.05 -16.65
N ARG A 97 -11.36 -24.52 -15.43
CA ARG A 97 -12.47 -24.51 -14.48
C ARG A 97 -13.53 -23.51 -14.96
N LEU A 98 -14.78 -23.94 -15.06
CA LEU A 98 -15.92 -23.09 -15.44
C LEU A 98 -16.15 -21.96 -14.41
N PRO A 99 -16.73 -20.82 -14.82
CA PRO A 99 -17.01 -19.70 -13.94
C PRO A 99 -18.36 -19.90 -13.22
N GLY A 100 -18.34 -19.87 -11.88
CA GLY A 100 -19.55 -19.72 -11.08
C GLY A 100 -19.61 -20.56 -9.82
N GLU A 101 -18.82 -20.22 -8.80
CA GLU A 101 -19.16 -20.55 -7.41
C GLU A 101 -18.40 -19.63 -6.45
N SER A 102 -19.05 -18.49 -6.19
CA SER A 102 -18.78 -17.60 -5.09
C SER A 102 -19.18 -18.29 -3.79
N ALA A 103 -18.21 -18.51 -2.90
CA ALA A 103 -18.46 -18.83 -1.50
C ALA A 103 -17.40 -18.13 -0.64
N TYR A 104 -17.35 -16.80 -0.74
CA TYR A 104 -16.93 -15.98 0.39
C TYR A 104 -18.20 -15.41 1.00
N GLU A 105 -18.77 -16.22 1.88
CA GLU A 105 -19.89 -15.84 2.71
C GLU A 105 -19.45 -14.67 3.59
N ARG A 106 -19.96 -13.48 3.27
CA ARG A 106 -19.86 -12.28 4.10
C ARG A 106 -20.59 -12.59 5.40
N PRO A 107 -19.94 -12.63 6.57
CA PRO A 107 -20.70 -12.67 7.80
C PRO A 107 -21.49 -11.37 7.91
N ALA A 108 -22.80 -11.53 8.07
CA ALA A 108 -23.71 -10.43 8.33
C ALA A 108 -23.21 -9.63 9.53
N ARG A 109 -23.29 -8.30 9.38
CA ARG A 109 -23.02 -7.29 10.40
C ARG A 109 -24.00 -7.53 11.56
N GLY A 110 -23.60 -8.36 12.51
CA GLY A 110 -24.28 -8.50 13.79
C GLY A 110 -23.95 -7.30 14.65
N ASP A 111 -24.97 -6.69 15.26
CA ASP A 111 -24.85 -5.62 16.24
C ASP A 111 -24.00 -6.08 17.44
N ALA A 112 -22.69 -5.88 17.34
CA ALA A 112 -21.77 -6.08 18.44
C ALA A 112 -21.89 -4.86 19.37
N VAL A 113 -22.72 -5.00 20.39
CA VAL A 113 -22.67 -4.15 21.58
C VAL A 113 -21.23 -4.15 22.08
N ALA A 114 -20.58 -2.98 22.03
CA ALA A 114 -19.25 -2.76 22.55
C ALA A 114 -19.23 -3.16 24.03
N GLN A 115 -18.65 -4.31 24.34
CA GLN A 115 -18.42 -4.71 25.73
C GLN A 115 -17.25 -3.86 26.24
N PRO A 116 -17.42 -3.06 27.32
CA PRO A 116 -16.31 -2.31 27.89
C PRO A 116 -15.29 -3.29 28.48
N MET A 117 -14.03 -3.15 28.04
CA MET A 117 -12.92 -3.91 28.61
C MET A 117 -12.83 -3.66 30.12
N PRO A 118 -12.67 -4.70 30.97
CA PRO A 118 -12.53 -4.50 32.40
C PRO A 118 -11.22 -3.76 32.71
N PRO A 119 -11.20 -2.88 33.73
CA PRO A 119 -10.00 -2.13 34.09
C PRO A 119 -8.92 -3.10 34.58
N VAL A 120 -7.80 -3.14 33.84
CA VAL A 120 -6.61 -3.91 34.22
C VAL A 120 -5.95 -3.20 35.40
N LYS A 121 -6.07 -3.78 36.60
CA LYS A 121 -5.36 -3.29 37.78
C LYS A 121 -3.84 -3.49 37.57
N PRO A 122 -3.00 -2.46 37.73
CA PRO A 122 -1.56 -2.64 37.63
C PRO A 122 -1.09 -3.54 38.78
N ARG A 123 -0.48 -4.68 38.41
CA ARG A 123 0.16 -5.58 39.38
C ARG A 123 1.50 -4.94 39.77
N PRO A 124 1.76 -4.66 41.06
CA PRO A 124 3.08 -4.19 41.47
C PRO A 124 4.04 -5.38 41.37
N GLY A 125 4.89 -5.37 40.34
CA GLY A 125 5.89 -6.39 40.09
C GLY A 125 7.14 -5.75 39.50
N ARG A 126 8.27 -5.92 40.20
CA ARG A 126 9.58 -5.36 39.83
C ARG A 126 10.04 -5.90 38.46
N ARG A 127 9.72 -5.20 37.39
CA ARG A 127 10.49 -5.28 36.14
C ARG A 127 11.67 -4.32 36.26
N GLY A 128 12.76 -4.80 36.84
CA GLY A 128 13.99 -4.02 37.02
C GLY A 128 14.67 -3.75 35.69
N HIS A 129 14.42 -2.57 35.11
CA HIS A 129 15.31 -1.79 34.22
C HIS A 129 14.60 -0.59 33.58
N LEU A 130 13.25 -0.54 33.59
CA LEU A 130 12.52 0.61 33.09
C LEU A 130 12.28 1.62 34.22
N ARG A 131 12.92 2.79 34.11
CA ARG A 131 12.65 3.96 34.96
C ARG A 131 11.77 4.92 34.16
N VAL A 132 10.56 5.16 34.65
CA VAL A 132 9.72 6.26 34.16
C VAL A 132 10.34 7.56 34.69
N LEU A 133 10.84 8.41 33.80
CA LEU A 133 11.29 9.76 34.15
C LEU A 133 10.02 10.63 34.31
N PRO A 134 9.80 11.30 35.45
CA PRO A 134 8.72 12.26 35.57
C PRO A 134 9.01 13.49 34.69
N ASP A 135 7.98 14.00 34.02
CA ASP A 135 8.07 15.23 33.22
C ASP A 135 8.47 16.42 34.09
N PRO A 136 9.33 17.33 33.58
CA PRO A 136 9.62 18.57 34.29
C PRO A 136 8.37 19.42 34.38
N VAL A 137 8.04 19.87 35.59
CA VAL A 137 7.01 20.86 35.87
C VAL A 137 7.56 22.26 35.57
N ASP A 138 6.87 23.00 34.72
CA ASP A 138 6.89 24.47 34.68
C ASP A 138 5.86 25.03 35.67
#